data_AF-A0A966BLX3-F1
#
_entry.id   AF-A0A966BLX3-F1
#
_cell.length_a   1.000
_cell.length_b   1.000
_cell.length_c   1.000
_cell.angle_alpha   90.00
_cell.angle_beta   90.00
_cell.angle_gamma   90.00
#
_symmetry.space_group_name_H-M   'P 1'
#
loop_
_entity.id
_entity.type
_entity.pdbx_description
1 polymer ?
#
loop_
_entity_poly.entity_id
_entity_poly.type
_entity_poly.pdbx_seq_one_letter_code
_entity_poly.pdbx_strand_id
1 'polypeptide(L)'
;EILAEAAKIYGEGCRSYFSPTTACRTEVRPTGLAETDGRRDELQPAEVVFVFCGNGAGRDDLVALCENLPNVHFLDLQPVERLSELLAMADIHLLPQRADAADLVMPSKLTGMLASGRPVIATAYPGTELASVVEECGLVVPPGDAAGLVGALRRLASDFALRVRLGKAGREYALSNLDKQRVLGEFEVKLAAVVNDPR
;
A
#
# COMPACT_ATOMS: atom_id res chain seq x y z
N GLU A 1 -9.07 9.13 12.18
CA GLU A 1 -9.66 8.10 13.04
C GLU A 1 -9.68 6.74 12.37
N ILE A 2 -10.34 6.55 11.22
CA ILE A 2 -10.34 5.27 10.46
C ILE A 2 -8.95 4.64 10.32
N LEU A 3 -7.95 5.40 9.86
CA LEU A 3 -6.60 4.90 9.62
C LEU A 3 -5.86 4.48 10.91
N ALA A 4 -6.16 5.14 12.03
CA ALA A 4 -5.60 4.79 13.33
C ALA A 4 -6.24 3.50 13.86
N GLU A 5 -7.55 3.33 13.62
CA GLU A 5 -8.27 2.15 14.09
C GLU A 5 -8.01 0.93 13.21
N ALA A 6 -7.93 1.10 11.88
CA ALA A 6 -7.43 0.07 10.97
C ALA A 6 -6.05 -0.45 11.42
N ALA A 7 -5.13 0.43 11.82
CA ALA A 7 -3.82 0.02 12.32
C ALA A 7 -3.88 -0.82 13.62
N LYS A 8 -4.86 -0.58 14.50
CA LYS A 8 -5.07 -1.38 15.72
C LYS A 8 -5.70 -2.74 15.41
N ILE A 9 -6.78 -2.73 14.64
CA ILE A 9 -7.60 -3.87 14.26
C ILE A 9 -6.78 -4.89 13.43
N TYR A 10 -5.95 -4.43 12.50
CA TYR A 10 -5.20 -5.32 11.59
C TYR A 10 -3.98 -6.02 12.20
N GLY A 11 -3.71 -5.87 13.50
CA GLY A 11 -2.67 -6.69 14.12
C GLY A 11 -3.00 -7.28 15.48
N GLU A 12 -4.28 -7.37 15.86
CA GLU A 12 -4.68 -8.37 16.85
C GLU A 12 -4.73 -9.75 16.19
N GLY A 13 -3.72 -10.58 16.43
CA GLY A 13 -3.84 -12.04 16.40
C GLY A 13 -4.11 -12.75 15.07
N CYS A 14 -4.08 -12.08 13.91
CA CYS A 14 -4.41 -12.75 12.64
C CYS A 14 -3.21 -13.52 12.06
N ARG A 15 -3.02 -14.77 12.54
CA ARG A 15 -2.15 -15.79 11.90
C ARG A 15 -2.65 -16.22 10.51
N SER A 16 -3.83 -15.77 10.11
CA SER A 16 -4.45 -16.02 8.82
C SER A 16 -4.24 -14.82 7.91
N TYR A 17 -3.41 -15.01 6.90
CA TYR A 17 -3.17 -14.10 5.78
C TYR A 17 -4.48 -13.48 5.27
N PHE A 18 -4.63 -12.15 5.37
CA PHE A 18 -5.35 -11.22 4.45
C PHE A 18 -5.69 -9.91 5.20
N SER A 19 -4.70 -9.03 5.32
CA SER A 19 -4.93 -7.58 5.54
C SER A 19 -5.47 -6.99 4.25
N PRO A 20 -6.47 -6.10 4.30
CA PRO A 20 -6.99 -5.47 3.12
C PRO A 20 -5.95 -4.61 2.41
N THR A 21 -5.92 -4.75 1.09
CA THR A 21 -5.38 -3.74 0.20
C THR A 21 -6.17 -2.47 0.46
N THR A 22 -5.63 -1.53 1.24
CA THR A 22 -6.25 -0.21 1.37
C THR A 22 -5.85 0.60 0.16
N ALA A 23 -6.73 0.58 -0.84
CA ALA A 23 -6.58 1.36 -2.05
C ALA A 23 -7.22 2.73 -1.82
N CYS A 24 -6.44 3.81 -1.95
CA CYS A 24 -7.00 5.14 -2.11
C CYS A 24 -7.17 5.43 -3.60
N ARG A 25 -8.39 5.73 -4.04
CA ARG A 25 -8.65 6.30 -5.38
C ARG A 25 -8.81 7.80 -5.25
N THR A 26 -8.14 8.59 -6.08
CA THR A 26 -8.41 10.03 -6.23
C THR A 26 -9.34 10.23 -7.41
N GLU A 27 -10.62 10.53 -7.17
CA GLU A 27 -11.51 10.98 -8.24
C GLU A 27 -11.39 12.50 -8.42
N VAL A 28 -11.09 12.94 -9.64
CA VAL A 28 -11.26 14.33 -10.07
C VAL A 28 -12.62 14.38 -10.78
N ARG A 29 -13.63 15.00 -10.17
CA ARG A 29 -14.89 15.29 -10.88
C ARG A 29 -14.63 16.44 -11.87
N PRO A 30 -14.84 16.27 -13.18
CA PRO A 30 -14.97 17.40 -14.07
C PRO A 30 -16.26 18.14 -13.70
N THR A 31 -16.16 19.43 -13.40
CA THR A 31 -17.32 20.30 -13.17
C THR A 31 -18.05 20.50 -14.49
N GLY A 32 -19.05 19.66 -14.76
CA GLY A 32 -20.07 19.92 -15.76
C GLY A 32 -19.60 19.84 -17.23
N LEU A 33 -20.48 19.29 -18.05
CA LEU A 33 -20.45 19.54 -19.49
C LEU A 33 -20.80 21.03 -19.71
N ALA A 34 -19.85 21.84 -20.20
CA ALA A 34 -20.05 22.90 -21.19
C ALA A 34 -18.89 23.92 -21.20
N GLU A 35 -18.31 24.10 -22.39
CA GLU A 35 -17.99 25.39 -23.02
C GLU A 35 -17.33 26.51 -22.18
N THR A 36 -16.08 26.80 -22.55
CA THR A 36 -15.50 28.14 -22.72
C THR A 36 -15.95 29.25 -21.75
N ASP A 37 -15.30 29.35 -20.58
CA ASP A 37 -15.04 30.67 -19.97
C ASP A 37 -13.76 30.58 -19.12
N GLY A 38 -12.86 31.55 -19.29
CA GLY A 38 -11.49 31.58 -18.80
C GLY A 38 -11.33 31.77 -17.29
N ARG A 39 -12.07 31.01 -16.48
CA ARG A 39 -11.87 30.92 -15.03
C ARG A 39 -10.87 29.79 -14.79
N ARG A 40 -9.80 30.09 -14.06
CA ARG A 40 -8.84 29.08 -13.61
C ARG A 40 -9.65 27.99 -12.92
N ASP A 41 -9.63 26.78 -13.48
CA ASP A 41 -10.25 25.60 -12.90
C ASP A 41 -9.75 25.45 -11.46
N GLU A 42 -10.58 25.86 -10.49
CA GLU A 42 -10.41 25.48 -9.10
C GLU A 42 -10.71 23.98 -9.05
N LEU A 43 -9.66 23.17 -9.31
CA LEU A 43 -9.68 21.73 -9.11
C LEU A 43 -10.24 21.46 -7.72
N GLN A 44 -11.40 20.81 -7.65
CA GLN A 44 -11.95 20.38 -6.37
C GLN A 44 -10.93 19.46 -5.67
N PRO A 45 -10.88 19.47 -4.33
CA PRO A 45 -10.02 18.55 -3.59
C PRO A 45 -10.34 17.12 -4.05
N ALA A 46 -9.31 16.36 -4.44
CA ALA A 46 -9.47 14.97 -4.83
C ALA A 46 -10.20 14.21 -3.70
N GLU A 47 -11.33 13.61 -4.03
CA GLU A 47 -12.09 12.80 -3.08
C GLU A 47 -11.33 11.48 -2.90
N VAL A 48 -10.96 11.18 -1.66
CA VAL A 48 -10.22 9.95 -1.32
C VAL A 48 -11.23 8.86 -0.99
N VAL A 49 -11.25 7.80 -1.79
CA VAL A 49 -12.06 6.61 -1.55
C VAL A 49 -11.18 5.51 -0.97
N PHE A 50 -11.54 4.95 0.18
CA PHE A 50 -10.87 3.81 0.80
C PHE A 50 -11.57 2.51 0.40
N VAL A 51 -10.81 1.57 -0.14
CA VAL A 51 -11.31 0.21 -0.39
C VAL A 51 -10.57 -0.75 0.51
N PHE A 52 -11.28 -1.61 1.25
CA PHE A 52 -10.71 -2.67 2.06
C PHE A 52 -11.13 -4.03 1.48
N CYS A 53 -10.18 -4.87 1.06
CA CYS A 53 -10.48 -6.20 0.50
C CYS A 53 -10.03 -7.37 1.41
N GLY A 54 -10.95 -8.18 1.89
CA GLY A 54 -10.66 -9.42 2.62
C GLY A 54 -11.49 -9.61 3.89
N ASN A 55 -11.40 -10.82 4.45
CA ASN A 55 -12.26 -11.29 5.54
C ASN A 55 -11.45 -11.59 6.81
N GLY A 56 -10.57 -10.66 7.19
CA GLY A 56 -9.77 -10.77 8.42
C GLY A 56 -10.63 -10.63 9.68
N ALA A 57 -10.09 -11.10 10.83
CA ALA A 57 -10.81 -11.16 12.10
C ALA A 57 -11.41 -9.82 12.57
N GLY A 58 -10.79 -8.71 12.19
CA GLY A 58 -11.23 -7.37 12.56
C GLY A 58 -12.15 -6.66 11.54
N ARG A 59 -12.63 -7.37 10.52
CA ARG A 59 -13.47 -6.76 9.47
C ARG A 59 -14.75 -6.16 10.05
N ASP A 60 -15.48 -6.91 10.87
CA ASP A 60 -16.79 -6.50 11.36
C ASP A 60 -16.70 -5.24 12.23
N ASP A 61 -15.68 -5.15 13.09
CA ASP A 61 -15.40 -3.97 13.89
C ASP A 61 -15.09 -2.75 13.01
N LEU A 62 -14.30 -2.93 11.94
CA LEU A 62 -13.98 -1.84 11.02
C LEU A 62 -15.19 -1.41 10.19
N VAL A 63 -16.05 -2.35 9.78
CA VAL A 63 -17.32 -2.04 9.10
C VAL A 63 -18.22 -1.21 10.01
N ALA A 64 -18.39 -1.62 11.27
CA ALA A 64 -19.19 -0.88 12.24
C ALA A 64 -18.64 0.54 12.48
N LEU A 65 -17.31 0.70 12.55
CA LEU A 65 -16.68 2.02 12.70
C LEU A 65 -16.90 2.92 11.47
N CYS A 66 -16.98 2.32 10.27
CA CYS A 66 -17.07 3.05 9.01
C CYS A 66 -18.50 3.13 8.45
N GLU A 67 -19.53 2.68 9.19
CA GLU A 67 -20.90 2.54 8.70
C GLU A 67 -21.46 3.83 8.06
N ASN A 68 -21.07 4.99 8.59
CA ASN A 68 -21.54 6.30 8.15
C ASN A 68 -20.57 7.03 7.19
N LEU A 69 -19.58 6.32 6.64
CA LEU A 69 -18.52 6.91 5.81
C LEU A 69 -18.73 6.49 4.35
N PRO A 70 -19.31 7.35 3.50
CA PRO A 70 -19.73 7.00 2.14
C PRO A 70 -18.55 6.71 1.19
N ASN A 71 -17.35 7.15 1.57
CA ASN A 71 -16.11 6.96 0.83
C ASN A 71 -15.31 5.74 1.30
N VAL A 72 -15.91 4.83 2.07
CA VAL A 72 -15.30 3.56 2.50
C VAL A 72 -16.07 2.39 1.93
N HIS A 73 -15.35 1.49 1.26
CA HIS A 73 -15.93 0.28 0.66
C HIS A 73 -15.22 -0.97 1.17
N PHE A 74 -15.99 -2.03 1.38
CA PHE A 74 -15.48 -3.33 1.75
C PHE A 74 -15.74 -4.32 0.62
N LEU A 75 -14.70 -5.01 0.18
CA LEU A 75 -14.77 -6.11 -0.77
C LEU A 75 -14.47 -7.41 -0.04
N ASP A 76 -15.14 -8.48 -0.44
CA ASP A 76 -14.79 -9.82 0.02
C ASP A 76 -13.49 -10.29 -0.63
N LEU A 77 -12.95 -11.39 -0.11
CA LEU A 77 -11.77 -12.03 -0.68
C LEU A 77 -11.96 -12.28 -2.19
N GLN A 78 -11.04 -11.75 -3.00
CA GLN A 78 -11.08 -11.94 -4.45
C GLN A 78 -10.30 -13.20 -4.86
N PRO A 79 -10.70 -13.87 -5.94
CA PRO A 79 -9.91 -14.94 -6.56
C PRO A 79 -8.49 -14.48 -6.92
N VAL A 80 -7.52 -15.38 -6.87
CA VAL A 80 -6.10 -15.06 -7.09
C VAL A 80 -5.84 -14.52 -8.51
N GLU A 81 -6.64 -14.95 -9.48
CA GLU A 81 -6.58 -14.51 -10.87
C GLU A 81 -6.89 -13.01 -11.01
N ARG A 82 -7.69 -12.46 -10.08
CA ARG A 82 -8.06 -11.05 -10.03
C ARG A 82 -7.16 -10.22 -9.11
N LEU A 83 -6.16 -10.82 -8.47
CA LEU A 83 -5.28 -10.12 -7.55
C LEU A 83 -4.55 -8.95 -8.23
N SER A 84 -4.11 -9.14 -9.47
CA SER A 84 -3.46 -8.08 -10.25
C SER A 84 -4.40 -6.90 -10.51
N GLU A 85 -5.65 -7.15 -10.88
CA GLU A 85 -6.68 -6.11 -11.08
C GLU A 85 -6.96 -5.37 -9.77
N LEU A 86 -7.13 -6.13 -8.68
CA LEU A 86 -7.40 -5.59 -7.35
C LEU A 86 -6.28 -4.65 -6.90
N LEU A 87 -5.02 -5.06 -7.05
CA LEU A 87 -3.87 -4.25 -6.64
C LEU A 87 -3.68 -3.03 -7.57
N ALA A 88 -3.95 -3.17 -8.86
CA ALA A 88 -3.81 -2.09 -9.84
C ALA A 88 -4.89 -0.99 -9.73
N MET A 89 -6.03 -1.32 -9.11
CA MET A 89 -7.12 -0.38 -8.82
C MET A 89 -6.69 0.77 -7.90
N ALA A 90 -5.71 0.53 -7.02
CA ALA A 90 -5.22 1.54 -6.09
C ALA A 90 -4.42 2.65 -6.81
N ASP A 91 -4.61 3.91 -6.41
CA ASP A 91 -3.64 4.96 -6.72
C ASP A 91 -2.51 5.00 -5.68
N ILE A 92 -2.81 4.62 -4.44
CA ILE A 92 -1.89 4.55 -3.29
C ILE A 92 -2.27 3.32 -2.46
N HIS A 93 -1.28 2.52 -2.08
CA HIS A 93 -1.44 1.42 -1.11
C HIS A 93 -1.07 1.89 0.29
N LEU A 94 -1.87 1.50 1.30
CA LEU A 94 -1.49 1.64 2.70
C LEU A 94 -1.08 0.29 3.29
N LEU A 95 0.05 0.28 4.00
CA LEU A 95 0.57 -0.86 4.73
C LEU A 95 0.75 -0.48 6.21
N PRO A 96 -0.34 -0.22 6.95
CA PRO A 96 -0.26 -0.01 8.38
C PRO A 96 0.14 -1.31 9.08
N GLN A 97 0.99 -1.18 10.08
CA GLN A 97 1.46 -2.22 10.98
C GLN A 97 1.45 -1.69 12.40
N ARG A 98 1.25 -2.61 13.35
CA ARG A 98 1.38 -2.29 14.76
C ARG A 98 2.85 -2.12 15.14
N ALA A 99 3.07 -1.29 16.14
CA ALA A 99 4.38 -1.07 16.75
C ALA A 99 5.07 -2.37 17.19
N ASP A 100 4.32 -3.34 17.72
CA ASP A 100 4.83 -4.64 18.20
C ASP A 100 5.16 -5.63 17.07
N ALA A 101 4.73 -5.35 15.83
CA ALA A 101 4.94 -6.22 14.66
C ALA A 101 5.82 -5.59 13.57
N ALA A 102 6.05 -4.27 13.62
CA ALA A 102 6.80 -3.53 12.60
C ALA A 102 8.24 -4.03 12.41
N ASP A 103 8.85 -4.61 13.45
CA ASP A 103 10.27 -5.02 13.44
C ASP A 103 10.47 -6.53 13.25
N LEU A 104 9.38 -7.32 13.19
CA LEU A 104 9.49 -8.78 13.31
C LEU A 104 9.67 -9.50 11.96
N VAL A 105 8.99 -9.06 10.91
CA VAL A 105 8.98 -9.74 9.60
C VAL A 105 8.65 -8.79 8.45
N MET A 106 9.18 -9.09 7.26
CA MET A 106 8.81 -8.39 6.03
C MET A 106 7.35 -8.73 5.63
N PRO A 107 6.45 -7.75 5.46
CA PRO A 107 5.06 -8.02 5.13
C PRO A 107 4.88 -8.64 3.74
N SER A 108 4.25 -9.82 3.68
CA SER A 108 4.05 -10.56 2.41
C SER A 108 3.25 -9.82 1.33
N LYS A 109 2.53 -8.75 1.69
CA LYS A 109 1.73 -7.95 0.75
C LYS A 109 2.52 -6.87 0.04
N LEU A 110 3.65 -6.45 0.62
CA LEU A 110 4.47 -5.40 0.05
C LEU A 110 4.87 -5.76 -1.38
N THR A 111 5.24 -7.03 -1.62
CA THR A 111 5.60 -7.54 -2.95
C THR A 111 4.54 -7.24 -4.01
N GLY A 112 3.26 -7.56 -3.73
CA GLY A 112 2.17 -7.31 -4.66
C GLY A 112 1.92 -5.81 -4.87
N MET A 113 1.97 -5.03 -3.79
CA MET A 113 1.78 -3.57 -3.84
C MET A 113 2.85 -2.91 -4.72
N LEU A 114 4.13 -3.23 -4.49
CA LEU A 114 5.24 -2.73 -5.30
C LEU A 114 5.14 -3.21 -6.74
N ALA A 115 4.79 -4.48 -6.95
CA ALA A 115 4.59 -5.03 -8.30
C ALA A 115 3.44 -4.33 -9.05
N SER A 116 2.42 -3.79 -8.39
CA SER A 116 1.36 -3.04 -9.07
C SER A 116 1.79 -1.68 -9.62
N GLY A 117 3.02 -1.23 -9.31
CA GLY A 117 3.55 0.06 -9.76
C GLY A 117 2.86 1.26 -9.13
N ARG A 118 2.40 1.10 -7.88
CA ARG A 118 1.72 2.13 -7.09
C ARG A 118 2.54 2.45 -5.85
N PRO A 119 2.60 3.71 -5.42
CA PRO A 119 3.31 4.09 -4.21
C PRO A 119 2.68 3.43 -2.97
N VAL A 120 3.54 3.11 -2.01
CA VAL A 120 3.13 2.54 -0.72
C VAL A 120 3.35 3.57 0.38
N ILE A 121 2.40 3.71 1.30
CA ILE A 121 2.65 4.34 2.61
C ILE A 121 2.67 3.22 3.64
N ALA A 122 3.82 3.00 4.27
CA ALA A 122 3.97 1.98 5.30
C ALA A 122 4.17 2.63 6.67
N THR A 123 3.71 1.96 7.73
CA THR A 123 4.13 2.34 9.07
C THR A 123 5.26 1.45 9.55
N ALA A 124 6.43 2.02 9.83
CA ALA A 124 7.62 1.30 10.27
C ALA A 124 8.53 2.20 11.10
N TYR A 125 9.34 1.62 11.97
CA TYR A 125 10.39 2.38 12.66
C TYR A 125 11.58 2.63 11.73
N PRO A 126 12.25 3.79 11.85
CA PRO A 126 13.49 4.06 11.10
C PRO A 126 14.54 2.97 11.34
N GLY A 127 15.28 2.61 10.29
CA GLY A 127 16.34 1.60 10.36
C GLY A 127 15.86 0.14 10.29
N THR A 128 14.55 -0.10 10.19
CA THR A 128 14.01 -1.42 9.87
C THR A 128 14.18 -1.75 8.39
N GLU A 129 14.23 -3.04 8.04
CA GLU A 129 14.29 -3.47 6.63
C GLU A 129 13.09 -2.94 5.83
N LEU A 130 11.90 -2.97 6.43
CA LEU A 130 10.69 -2.43 5.81
C LEU A 130 10.83 -0.93 5.51
N ALA A 131 11.34 -0.15 6.47
CA ALA A 131 11.54 1.28 6.27
C ALA A 131 12.52 1.54 5.13
N SER A 132 13.68 0.85 5.13
CA SER A 132 14.69 0.98 4.08
C SER A 132 14.12 0.72 2.69
N VAL A 133 13.36 -0.37 2.52
CA VAL A 133 12.74 -0.70 1.23
C VAL A 133 11.69 0.33 0.82
N VAL A 134 10.81 0.73 1.73
CA VAL A 134 9.72 1.66 1.41
C VAL A 134 10.23 3.08 1.18
N GLU A 135 11.31 3.51 1.80
CA GLU A 135 11.92 4.83 1.55
C GLU A 135 12.39 5.02 0.10
N GLU A 136 12.75 3.93 -0.60
CA GLU A 136 13.12 3.97 -2.01
C GLU A 136 11.92 4.13 -2.96
N CYS A 137 10.72 3.70 -2.54
CA CYS A 137 9.58 3.49 -3.43
C CYS A 137 8.22 3.98 -2.88
N GLY A 138 8.23 4.69 -1.75
CA GLY A 138 7.03 5.04 -1.00
C GLY A 138 7.31 6.08 0.08
N LEU A 139 6.46 6.10 1.10
CA LEU A 139 6.60 6.95 2.29
C LEU A 139 6.51 6.10 3.55
N VAL A 140 7.37 6.40 4.53
CA VAL A 140 7.36 5.74 5.84
C VAL A 140 6.84 6.70 6.90
N VAL A 141 6.00 6.19 7.79
CA VAL A 141 5.44 6.90 8.94
C VAL A 141 5.66 6.06 10.20
N PRO A 142 5.94 6.64 11.38
CA PRO A 142 6.03 5.85 12.61
C PRO A 142 4.70 5.11 12.93
N PRO A 143 4.76 3.88 13.46
CA PRO A 143 3.57 3.19 13.96
C PRO A 143 2.84 4.03 15.02
N GLY A 144 1.50 4.09 14.93
CA GLY A 144 0.66 4.88 15.82
C GLY A 144 0.56 6.38 15.49
N ASP A 145 1.37 6.90 14.56
CA ASP A 145 1.28 8.29 14.11
C ASP A 145 0.18 8.47 13.04
N ALA A 146 -1.06 8.56 13.52
CA ALA A 146 -2.22 8.78 12.68
C ALA A 146 -2.15 10.11 11.89
N ALA A 147 -1.55 11.15 12.48
CA ALA A 147 -1.44 12.46 11.84
C ALA A 147 -0.42 12.40 10.69
N GLY A 148 0.73 11.77 10.91
CA GLY A 148 1.73 11.50 9.88
C GLY A 148 1.18 10.68 8.72
N LEU A 149 0.37 9.65 9.01
CA LEU A 149 -0.25 8.81 7.97
C LEU A 149 -1.23 9.61 7.11
N VAL A 150 -2.06 10.47 7.71
CA VAL A 150 -2.94 11.40 6.98
C VAL A 150 -2.11 12.42 6.18
N GLY A 151 -1.02 12.94 6.72
CA GLY A 151 -0.12 13.86 6.03
C GLY A 151 0.52 13.23 4.79
N ALA A 152 1.05 12.02 4.93
CA ALA A 152 1.61 11.25 3.82
C ALA A 152 0.56 10.95 2.74
N LEU A 153 -0.65 10.56 3.14
CA LEU A 153 -1.75 10.32 2.23
C LEU A 153 -2.15 11.59 1.46
N ARG A 154 -2.31 12.72 2.16
CA ARG A 154 -2.61 14.02 1.53
C ARG A 154 -1.53 14.42 0.54
N ARG A 155 -0.25 14.28 0.91
CA ARG A 155 0.88 14.58 0.04
C ARG A 155 0.82 13.78 -1.26
N LEU A 156 0.63 12.46 -1.15
CA LEU A 156 0.51 11.62 -2.34
C LEU A 156 -0.77 11.93 -3.11
N ALA A 157 -1.90 12.21 -2.46
CA ALA A 157 -3.16 12.55 -3.13
C ALA A 157 -3.08 13.86 -3.93
N SER A 158 -2.35 14.86 -3.45
CA SER A 158 -2.19 16.15 -4.13
C SER A 158 -1.05 16.18 -5.16
N ASP A 159 -0.05 15.30 -5.05
CA ASP A 159 1.14 15.30 -5.90
C ASP A 159 1.16 14.11 -6.86
N PHE A 160 0.54 14.28 -8.03
CA PHE A 160 0.49 13.26 -9.06
C PHE A 160 1.89 12.84 -9.56
N ALA A 161 2.80 13.80 -9.74
CA ALA A 161 4.15 13.52 -10.22
C ALA A 161 4.93 12.64 -9.24
N LEU A 162 4.79 12.94 -7.93
CA LEU A 162 5.36 12.12 -6.88
C LEU A 162 4.76 10.70 -6.86
N ARG A 163 3.43 10.55 -7.02
CA ARG A 163 2.81 9.22 -7.11
C ARG A 163 3.39 8.39 -8.25
N VAL A 164 3.48 8.97 -9.44
CA VAL A 164 4.01 8.27 -10.63
C VAL A 164 5.47 7.88 -10.41
N ARG A 165 6.29 8.80 -9.87
CA ARG A 165 7.71 8.54 -9.60
C ARG A 165 7.89 7.39 -8.62
N LEU A 166 7.22 7.43 -7.48
CA LEU A 166 7.32 6.40 -6.43
C LEU A 166 6.73 5.06 -6.89
N GLY A 167 5.60 5.08 -7.59
CA GLY A 167 5.01 3.87 -8.18
C GLY A 167 5.95 3.18 -9.17
N LYS A 168 6.63 3.97 -10.03
CA LYS A 168 7.65 3.45 -10.94
C LYS A 168 8.83 2.82 -10.17
N ALA A 169 9.35 3.52 -9.17
CA ALA A 169 10.43 3.00 -8.32
C ALA A 169 10.02 1.69 -7.62
N GLY A 170 8.78 1.59 -7.13
CA GLY A 170 8.26 0.34 -6.54
C GLY A 170 8.20 -0.82 -7.53
N ARG A 171 7.75 -0.56 -8.78
CA ARG A 171 7.76 -1.57 -9.83
C ARG A 171 9.17 -2.03 -10.17
N GLU A 172 10.11 -1.09 -10.29
CA GLU A 172 11.52 -1.39 -10.54
C GLU A 172 12.11 -2.23 -9.40
N TYR A 173 11.88 -1.84 -8.15
CA TYR A 173 12.29 -2.62 -6.99
C TYR A 173 11.74 -4.05 -7.03
N ALA A 174 10.44 -4.22 -7.34
CA ALA A 174 9.82 -5.54 -7.42
C ALA A 174 10.47 -6.42 -8.50
N LEU A 175 10.76 -5.86 -9.68
CA LEU A 175 11.42 -6.60 -10.77
C LEU A 175 12.89 -6.95 -10.44
N SER A 176 13.58 -6.05 -9.74
CA SER A 176 15.00 -6.21 -9.42
C SER A 176 15.26 -7.05 -8.17
N ASN A 177 14.34 -7.13 -7.21
CA ASN A 177 14.60 -7.75 -5.92
C ASN A 177 13.61 -8.86 -5.57
N LEU A 178 12.41 -8.87 -6.15
CA LEU A 178 11.31 -9.77 -5.76
C LEU A 178 10.84 -10.69 -6.89
N ASP A 179 11.36 -10.50 -8.11
CA ASP A 179 11.05 -11.38 -9.23
C ASP A 179 11.55 -12.81 -8.96
N LYS A 180 10.66 -13.79 -9.13
CA LYS A 180 10.93 -15.18 -8.81
C LYS A 180 12.12 -15.74 -9.60
N GLN A 181 12.19 -15.46 -10.90
CA GLN A 181 13.24 -16.03 -11.76
C GLN A 181 14.59 -15.45 -11.36
N ARG A 182 14.63 -14.13 -11.10
CA ARG A 182 15.83 -13.45 -10.66
C ARG A 182 16.31 -13.94 -9.29
N VAL A 183 15.42 -13.99 -8.29
CA VAL A 183 15.76 -14.44 -6.93
C VAL A 183 16.26 -15.89 -6.93
N LEU A 184 15.56 -16.79 -7.62
CA LEU A 184 15.99 -18.20 -7.70
C LEU A 184 17.29 -18.35 -8.48
N GLY A 185 17.49 -17.62 -9.58
CA GLY A 185 18.74 -17.65 -10.34
C GLY A 185 19.94 -17.18 -9.51
N GLU A 186 19.80 -16.10 -8.74
CA GLU A 186 20.86 -15.65 -7.84
C GLU A 186 21.12 -16.63 -6.70
N PHE A 187 20.06 -17.25 -6.16
CA PHE A 187 20.19 -18.29 -5.15
C PHE A 187 20.95 -19.51 -5.68
N GLU A 188 20.63 -19.99 -6.88
CA GLU A 188 21.31 -21.12 -7.53
C GLU A 188 22.80 -20.83 -7.73
N VAL A 189 23.16 -19.63 -8.21
CA VAL A 189 24.56 -19.21 -8.38
C VAL A 189 25.30 -19.22 -7.04
N LYS A 190 24.70 -18.65 -5.99
CA LYS A 190 25.31 -18.62 -4.65
C LYS A 190 25.45 -20.03 -4.05
N LEU A 191 24.46 -20.88 -4.23
CA LEU A 191 24.49 -22.27 -3.77
C LEU A 191 25.59 -23.07 -4.49
N ALA A 192 25.68 -22.95 -5.82
CA ALA A 192 26.72 -23.59 -6.60
C ALA A 192 28.12 -23.12 -6.20
N ALA A 193 28.27 -21.83 -5.86
CA ALA A 193 29.54 -21.30 -5.36
C ALA A 193 29.94 -21.94 -4.03
N VAL A 194 29.01 -22.14 -3.10
CA VAL A 194 29.30 -22.80 -1.81
C VAL A 194 29.63 -24.29 -1.99
N VAL A 195 28.93 -25.00 -2.87
CA VAL A 195 29.18 -26.43 -3.12
C VAL A 195 30.51 -26.66 -3.82
N ASN A 196 30.89 -25.76 -4.73
CA ASN A 196 32.14 -25.87 -5.50
C ASN A 196 33.33 -25.17 -4.84
N ASP A 197 33.16 -24.59 -3.66
CA ASP A 197 34.25 -24.00 -2.87
C ASP A 197 34.95 -25.11 -2.07
N PRO A 198 36.19 -25.50 -2.44
CA PRO A 198 36.86 -26.68 -1.89
C PRO A 198 37.44 -26.47 -0.48
N ARG A 199 36.80 -25.65 0.35
CA ARG A 199 37.17 -25.47 1.76
C ARG A 199 37.03 -26.75 2.57
#